data_AF-D3B4Q7-F1
#
_entry.id   AF-D3B4Q7-F1
#
_cell.length_a   1.000
_cell.length_b   1.000
_cell.length_c   1.000
_cell.angle_alpha   90.00
_cell.angle_beta   90.00
_cell.angle_gamma   90.00
#
_symmetry.space_group_name_H-M   'P 1'
#
loop_
_entity.id
_entity.type
_entity.pdbx_description
1 polymer ?
#
loop_
_entity_poly.entity_id
_entity_poly.type
_entity_poly.pdbx_seq_one_letter_code
_entity_poly.pdbx_strand_id
1 'polypeptide(L)'
;MIAPEGWVYCYCDPVFSVFLPDSFGTCPVGGCRAFQSITFILFFAMFAEGCRRLWIQREHYKTAIYISNSLLTFANLTQSIRTILLFAEVVEIYGPTTLFLFGIGFYFSAYLWILVSWCDIILSVNFSKTAQKVFPIVRWAIIFLTIMHFVGWIIAIKIWWPYQATNAWIASYGFGTSLGFLFLGFFIWREYKSVSSIAAHGDNAEKTYRKVKKVTRLSAYVVAAALLMTAVSFGSSYIMPKNFSGMLAWLFITRGTFIIFSSSTLIFLIPQSKKMNQSTSSSNKSSQWSDKMNKMEFHSNDASAAANHDLEESVGQTQQPTNKIVGISANQDNNTGSSQV
;
A
#
# COMPACT_ATOMS: atom_id res chain seq x y z
N MET A 1 -16.40 -31.05 -16.29
CA MET A 1 -17.58 -31.46 -15.49
C MET A 1 -18.73 -31.67 -16.45
N ILE A 2 -19.36 -32.84 -16.43
CA ILE A 2 -20.59 -33.08 -17.20
C ILE A 2 -21.72 -32.48 -16.36
N ALA A 3 -22.54 -31.61 -16.95
CA ALA A 3 -23.71 -31.06 -16.27
C ALA A 3 -24.64 -32.21 -15.88
N PRO A 4 -25.20 -32.24 -14.65
CA PRO A 4 -26.26 -33.19 -14.35
C PRO A 4 -27.44 -32.93 -15.30
N GLU A 5 -28.17 -33.98 -15.68
CA GLU A 5 -29.38 -33.83 -16.51
C GLU A 5 -30.37 -32.87 -15.84
N GLY A 6 -30.91 -31.92 -16.61
CA GLY A 6 -31.83 -30.90 -16.10
C GLY A 6 -31.17 -29.66 -15.52
N TRP A 7 -29.92 -29.36 -15.88
CA TRP A 7 -29.21 -28.15 -15.42
C TRP A 7 -28.60 -27.34 -16.57
N VAL A 8 -28.87 -26.03 -16.60
CA VAL A 8 -28.31 -25.08 -17.57
C VAL A 8 -27.02 -24.47 -17.02
N TYR A 9 -25.97 -24.45 -17.85
CA TYR A 9 -24.73 -23.74 -17.56
C TYR A 9 -24.89 -22.24 -17.86
N CYS A 10 -24.69 -21.39 -16.86
CA CYS A 10 -24.83 -19.94 -17.01
C CYS A 10 -23.49 -19.21 -16.92
N TYR A 11 -23.12 -18.48 -17.97
CA TYR A 11 -21.79 -17.94 -18.21
C TYR A 11 -21.59 -16.50 -17.65
N CYS A 12 -22.17 -16.18 -16.50
CA CYS A 12 -21.95 -14.88 -15.87
C CYS A 12 -20.54 -14.78 -15.25
N ASP A 13 -20.11 -15.85 -14.57
CA ASP A 13 -18.81 -15.97 -13.93
C ASP A 13 -18.46 -17.47 -13.76
N PRO A 14 -17.49 -18.04 -14.50
CA PRO A 14 -17.14 -19.46 -14.45
C PRO A 14 -16.53 -19.89 -13.12
N VAL A 15 -16.04 -18.94 -12.30
CA VAL A 15 -15.56 -19.20 -10.93
C VAL A 15 -16.70 -19.61 -10.01
N PHE A 16 -17.91 -19.13 -10.31
CA PHE A 16 -19.16 -19.53 -9.66
C PHE A 16 -20.05 -20.18 -10.70
N SER A 17 -19.50 -21.21 -11.36
CA SER A 17 -20.26 -22.08 -12.25
C SER A 17 -21.32 -22.81 -11.43
N VAL A 18 -22.43 -22.11 -11.21
CA VAL A 18 -23.64 -22.71 -10.68
C VAL A 18 -24.31 -23.32 -11.90
N PHE A 19 -24.25 -24.65 -11.97
CA PHE A 19 -25.31 -25.36 -12.65
C PHE A 19 -26.60 -24.85 -12.01
N LEU A 20 -27.53 -24.30 -12.79
CA LEU A 20 -28.86 -23.94 -12.29
C LEU A 20 -29.86 -24.99 -12.80
N PRO A 21 -30.78 -25.49 -11.96
CA PRO A 21 -31.81 -26.39 -12.43
C PRO A 21 -32.60 -25.72 -13.57
N ASP A 22 -32.97 -26.48 -14.59
CA ASP A 22 -33.72 -25.97 -15.76
C ASP A 22 -35.01 -25.24 -15.37
N SER A 23 -35.55 -25.55 -14.18
CA SER A 23 -36.70 -24.87 -13.57
C SER A 23 -36.48 -23.37 -13.29
N PHE A 24 -35.24 -22.89 -13.30
CA PHE A 24 -34.91 -21.47 -13.10
C PHE A 24 -34.86 -20.66 -14.40
N GLY A 25 -35.10 -21.29 -15.56
CA GLY A 25 -35.18 -20.64 -16.87
C GLY A 25 -33.82 -20.52 -17.59
N THR A 26 -33.85 -19.90 -18.77
CA THR A 26 -32.66 -19.66 -19.58
C THR A 26 -31.76 -18.58 -18.95
N CYS A 27 -30.44 -18.78 -19.00
CA CYS A 27 -29.46 -17.81 -18.51
C CYS A 27 -29.67 -16.45 -19.23
N PRO A 28 -29.98 -15.36 -18.53
CA PRO A 28 -30.23 -14.06 -19.15
C PRO A 28 -28.91 -13.40 -19.50
N VAL A 29 -28.45 -13.72 -20.71
CA VAL A 29 -27.20 -13.28 -21.33
C VAL A 29 -27.00 -11.77 -21.23
N GLY A 30 -28.08 -10.98 -21.38
CA GLY A 30 -28.03 -9.52 -21.27
C GLY A 30 -27.54 -9.02 -19.91
N GLY A 31 -27.99 -9.64 -18.82
CA GLY A 31 -27.56 -9.28 -17.47
C GLY A 31 -26.08 -9.60 -17.22
N CYS A 32 -25.64 -10.80 -17.66
CA CYS A 32 -24.24 -11.20 -17.57
C CYS A 32 -23.32 -10.26 -18.34
N ARG A 33 -23.68 -9.93 -19.59
CA ARG A 33 -22.89 -9.02 -20.44
C ARG A 33 -22.86 -7.60 -19.86
N ALA A 34 -23.97 -7.09 -19.34
CA ALA A 34 -24.00 -5.78 -18.70
C ALA A 34 -23.07 -5.72 -17.48
N PHE A 35 -23.11 -6.74 -16.61
CA PHE A 35 -22.21 -6.86 -15.46
C PHE A 35 -20.74 -6.93 -15.89
N GLN A 36 -20.40 -7.75 -16.89
CA GLN A 36 -19.06 -7.85 -17.44
C GLN A 36 -18.58 -6.51 -18.01
N SER A 37 -19.43 -5.78 -18.74
CA SER A 37 -19.10 -4.45 -19.27
C SER A 37 -18.79 -3.44 -18.18
N ILE A 38 -19.66 -3.35 -17.16
CA ILE A 38 -19.48 -2.41 -16.06
C ILE A 38 -18.19 -2.73 -15.30
N THR A 39 -17.98 -3.99 -14.95
CA THR A 39 -16.77 -4.40 -14.21
C THR A 39 -15.50 -4.19 -15.04
N PHE A 40 -15.52 -4.49 -16.34
CA PHE A 40 -14.39 -4.22 -17.24
C PHE A 40 -14.03 -2.74 -17.27
N ILE A 41 -15.01 -1.86 -17.52
CA ILE A 41 -14.78 -0.41 -17.59
C ILE A 41 -14.16 0.11 -16.28
N LEU A 42 -14.71 -0.31 -15.14
CA LEU A 42 -14.25 0.14 -13.82
C LEU A 42 -12.84 -0.36 -13.50
N PHE A 43 -12.57 -1.67 -13.66
CA PHE A 43 -11.23 -2.22 -13.42
C PHE A 43 -10.20 -1.68 -14.39
N PHE A 44 -10.56 -1.50 -15.67
CA PHE A 44 -9.67 -0.95 -16.68
C PHE A 44 -9.34 0.52 -16.40
N ALA A 45 -10.33 1.33 -16.00
CA ALA A 45 -10.09 2.72 -15.59
C ALA A 45 -9.15 2.81 -14.37
N MET A 46 -9.36 1.95 -13.36
CA MET A 46 -8.48 1.88 -12.19
C MET A 46 -7.07 1.38 -12.53
N PHE A 47 -6.94 0.44 -13.47
CA PHE A 47 -5.66 0.00 -14.01
C PHE A 47 -4.92 1.15 -14.73
N ALA A 48 -5.61 1.86 -15.63
CA ALA A 48 -5.04 3.00 -16.35
C ALA A 48 -4.58 4.12 -15.40
N GLU A 49 -5.41 4.45 -14.40
CA GLU A 49 -5.05 5.42 -13.36
C GLU A 49 -3.88 4.94 -12.50
N GLY A 50 -3.81 3.64 -12.20
CA GLY A 50 -2.66 3.00 -11.55
C GLY A 50 -1.37 3.19 -12.36
N CYS A 51 -1.37 2.86 -13.65
CA CYS A 51 -0.25 3.06 -14.56
C CYS A 51 0.21 4.53 -14.60
N ARG A 52 -0.74 5.48 -14.70
CA ARG A 52 -0.42 6.92 -14.67
C ARG A 52 0.30 7.31 -13.38
N ARG A 53 -0.12 6.78 -12.22
CA ARG A 53 0.50 7.05 -10.92
C ARG A 53 1.87 6.43 -10.80
N LEU A 54 2.04 5.18 -11.25
CA LEU A 54 3.35 4.53 -11.28
C LEU A 54 4.35 5.32 -12.14
N TRP A 55 3.89 5.85 -13.28
CA TRP A 55 4.70 6.72 -14.11
C TRP A 55 5.14 7.99 -13.38
N ILE A 56 4.22 8.66 -12.67
CA ILE A 56 4.52 9.86 -11.87
C ILE A 56 5.46 9.55 -10.70
N GLN A 57 5.29 8.39 -10.06
CA GLN A 57 6.05 7.98 -8.88
C GLN A 57 7.32 7.17 -9.20
N ARG A 58 7.72 7.06 -10.48
CA ARG A 58 8.83 6.18 -10.92
C ARG A 58 10.17 6.47 -10.24
N GLU A 59 10.43 7.71 -9.86
CA GLU A 59 11.63 8.12 -9.13
C GLU A 59 11.66 7.56 -7.68
N HIS A 60 10.51 7.15 -7.16
CA HIS A 60 10.30 6.68 -5.79
C HIS A 60 9.96 5.19 -5.72
N TYR A 61 10.49 4.39 -6.65
CA TYR A 61 10.15 2.97 -6.80
C TYR A 61 10.44 2.11 -5.56
N LYS A 62 11.35 2.55 -4.68
CA LYS A 62 11.72 1.85 -3.45
C LYS A 62 10.74 2.07 -2.28
N THR A 63 9.76 2.96 -2.44
CA THR A 63 8.82 3.29 -1.36
C THR A 63 7.71 2.25 -1.23
N ALA A 64 7.27 1.99 0.01
CA ALA A 64 6.15 1.09 0.27
C ALA A 64 4.86 1.49 -0.47
N ILE A 65 4.64 2.79 -0.66
CA ILE A 65 3.52 3.33 -1.44
C ILE A 65 3.62 2.95 -2.91
N TYR A 66 4.81 3.07 -3.51
CA TYR A 66 5.00 2.67 -4.90
C TYR A 66 4.73 1.17 -5.08
N ILE A 67 5.22 0.34 -4.16
CA ILE A 67 4.98 -1.11 -4.19
C ILE A 67 3.50 -1.42 -4.04
N SER A 68 2.81 -0.76 -3.11
CA SER A 68 1.36 -0.88 -2.93
C SER A 68 0.59 -0.50 -4.20
N ASN A 69 0.91 0.66 -4.81
CA ASN A 69 0.31 1.10 -6.08
C ASN A 69 0.59 0.11 -7.23
N SER A 70 1.78 -0.49 -7.26
CA SER A 70 2.16 -1.48 -8.27
C SER A 70 1.29 -2.74 -8.13
N LEU A 71 1.19 -3.27 -6.92
CA LEU A 71 0.35 -4.43 -6.61
C LEU A 71 -1.13 -4.14 -6.91
N LEU A 72 -1.64 -2.96 -6.54
CA LEU A 72 -3.01 -2.56 -6.86
C LEU A 72 -3.24 -2.45 -8.37
N THR A 73 -2.25 -1.96 -9.12
CA THR A 73 -2.29 -1.88 -10.59
C THR A 73 -2.33 -3.29 -11.20
N PHE A 74 -1.50 -4.21 -10.71
CA PHE A 74 -1.53 -5.62 -11.13
C PHE A 74 -2.85 -6.30 -10.76
N ALA A 75 -3.42 -6.02 -9.58
CA ALA A 75 -4.73 -6.52 -9.18
C ALA A 75 -5.80 -6.12 -10.20
N ASN A 76 -5.89 -4.82 -10.52
CA ASN A 76 -6.85 -4.31 -11.49
C ASN A 76 -6.58 -4.86 -12.91
N LEU A 77 -5.31 -5.02 -13.31
CA LEU A 77 -4.94 -5.64 -14.60
C LEU A 77 -5.45 -7.08 -14.69
N THR A 78 -5.20 -7.90 -13.67
CA THR A 78 -5.67 -9.30 -13.67
C THR A 78 -7.19 -9.40 -13.74
N GLN A 79 -7.93 -8.50 -13.06
CA GLN A 79 -9.39 -8.44 -13.17
C GLN A 79 -9.85 -7.99 -14.56
N SER A 80 -9.18 -7.01 -15.18
CA SER A 80 -9.50 -6.60 -16.56
C SER A 80 -9.26 -7.72 -17.56
N ILE A 81 -8.11 -8.39 -17.52
CA ILE A 81 -7.80 -9.54 -18.39
C ILE A 81 -8.83 -10.64 -18.17
N ARG A 82 -9.16 -10.94 -16.91
CA ARG A 82 -10.19 -11.91 -16.58
C ARG A 82 -11.51 -11.55 -17.25
N THR A 83 -11.98 -10.31 -17.14
CA THR A 83 -13.24 -9.90 -17.77
C THR A 83 -13.18 -9.99 -19.31
N ILE A 84 -12.02 -9.76 -19.93
CA ILE A 84 -11.83 -10.03 -21.37
C ILE A 84 -12.01 -11.53 -21.69
N LEU A 85 -11.46 -12.44 -20.88
CA LEU A 85 -11.68 -13.88 -21.06
C LEU A 85 -13.16 -14.26 -20.88
N LEU A 86 -13.89 -13.56 -20.00
CA LEU A 86 -15.32 -13.75 -19.84
C LEU A 86 -16.10 -13.26 -21.08
N PHE A 87 -15.70 -12.13 -21.69
CA PHE A 87 -16.27 -11.67 -22.95
C PHE A 87 -15.99 -12.60 -24.13
N ALA A 88 -14.79 -13.21 -24.14
CA ALA A 88 -14.39 -14.17 -25.15
C ALA A 88 -15.01 -15.56 -24.93
N GLU A 89 -15.89 -15.72 -23.93
CA GLU A 89 -16.62 -16.96 -23.65
C GLU A 89 -15.69 -18.19 -23.49
N VAL A 90 -14.50 -17.98 -22.91
CA VAL A 90 -13.46 -19.01 -22.73
C VAL A 90 -13.91 -20.14 -21.80
N VAL A 91 -14.18 -21.31 -22.38
CA VAL A 91 -14.73 -22.49 -21.68
C VAL A 91 -13.83 -23.01 -20.54
N GLU A 92 -12.54 -22.71 -20.56
CA GLU A 92 -11.60 -23.14 -19.51
C GLU A 92 -11.83 -22.40 -18.18
N ILE A 93 -12.17 -23.16 -17.13
CA ILE A 93 -12.45 -22.60 -15.78
C ILE A 93 -11.17 -22.16 -15.07
N TYR A 94 -10.04 -22.83 -15.33
CA TYR A 94 -8.78 -22.65 -14.58
C TYR A 94 -8.17 -21.25 -14.78
N GLY A 95 -8.13 -20.75 -16.03
CA GLY A 95 -7.55 -19.44 -16.34
C GLY A 95 -8.25 -18.27 -15.62
N PRO A 96 -9.56 -18.05 -15.83
CA PRO A 96 -10.31 -16.98 -15.18
C PRO A 96 -10.32 -17.08 -13.65
N THR A 97 -10.32 -18.30 -13.10
CA THR A 97 -10.22 -18.54 -11.65
C THR A 97 -8.85 -18.15 -11.12
N THR A 98 -7.78 -18.55 -11.81
CA THR A 98 -6.40 -18.22 -11.43
C THR A 98 -6.18 -16.70 -11.43
N LEU A 99 -6.63 -16.01 -12.49
CA LEU A 99 -6.56 -14.55 -12.56
C LEU A 99 -7.36 -13.87 -11.45
N PHE A 100 -8.54 -14.40 -11.12
CA PHE A 100 -9.35 -13.91 -10.01
C PHE A 100 -8.60 -13.98 -8.68
N LEU A 101 -8.08 -15.16 -8.35
CA LEU A 101 -7.39 -15.41 -7.08
C LEU A 101 -6.09 -14.61 -6.96
N PHE A 102 -5.29 -14.52 -8.03
CA PHE A 102 -4.12 -13.64 -8.05
C PHE A 102 -4.50 -12.18 -7.86
N GLY A 103 -5.58 -11.72 -8.50
CA GLY A 103 -6.10 -10.37 -8.29
C GLY A 103 -6.44 -10.09 -6.83
N ILE A 104 -7.12 -11.01 -6.14
CA ILE A 104 -7.37 -10.90 -4.69
C ILE A 104 -6.07 -10.87 -3.90
N GLY A 105 -5.12 -11.76 -4.23
CA GLY A 105 -3.82 -11.81 -3.58
C GLY A 105 -3.05 -10.48 -3.69
N PHE A 106 -3.11 -9.86 -4.87
CA PHE A 106 -2.56 -8.52 -5.09
C PHE A 106 -3.29 -7.43 -4.31
N TYR A 107 -4.62 -7.49 -4.15
CA TYR A 107 -5.37 -6.54 -3.31
C TYR A 107 -4.93 -6.60 -1.85
N PHE A 108 -4.87 -7.81 -1.25
CA PHE A 108 -4.41 -7.95 0.14
C PHE A 108 -2.95 -7.54 0.30
N SER A 109 -2.10 -7.87 -0.67
CA SER A 109 -0.69 -7.48 -0.63
C SER A 109 -0.53 -5.98 -0.73
N ALA A 110 -1.25 -5.32 -1.64
CA ALA A 110 -1.28 -3.86 -1.72
C ALA A 110 -1.70 -3.25 -0.37
N TYR A 111 -2.68 -3.85 0.30
CA TYR A 111 -3.16 -3.41 1.61
C TYR A 111 -2.11 -3.57 2.72
N LEU A 112 -1.40 -4.71 2.77
CA LEU A 112 -0.29 -4.94 3.69
C LEU A 112 0.86 -3.94 3.47
N TRP A 113 1.18 -3.60 2.21
CA TRP A 113 2.18 -2.58 1.92
C TRP A 113 1.78 -1.16 2.34
N ILE A 114 0.47 -0.86 2.38
CA ILE A 114 0.00 0.39 3.02
C ILE A 114 0.31 0.35 4.52
N LEU A 115 0.08 -0.77 5.20
CA LEU A 115 0.46 -0.89 6.62
C LEU A 115 1.96 -0.71 6.86
N VAL A 116 2.81 -1.23 5.95
CA VAL A 116 4.26 -0.96 5.99
C VAL A 116 4.54 0.54 5.87
N SER A 117 3.91 1.22 4.92
CA SER A 117 4.04 2.68 4.78
C SER A 117 3.59 3.42 6.04
N TRP A 118 2.58 2.92 6.76
CA TRP A 118 2.14 3.50 8.01
C TRP A 118 3.16 3.32 9.12
N CYS A 119 3.78 2.15 9.21
CA CYS A 119 4.88 1.91 10.15
C CYS A 119 6.04 2.88 9.89
N ASP A 120 6.37 3.14 8.62
CA ASP A 120 7.44 4.07 8.26
C ASP A 120 7.12 5.52 8.67
N ILE A 121 5.88 5.98 8.44
CA ILE A 121 5.40 7.30 8.88
C ILE A 121 5.47 7.42 10.41
N ILE A 122 5.11 6.36 11.13
CA ILE A 122 5.16 6.36 12.60
C ILE A 122 6.61 6.48 13.09
N LEU A 123 7.52 5.71 12.49
CA LEU A 123 8.94 5.74 12.85
C LEU A 123 9.57 7.12 12.60
N SER A 124 9.13 7.85 11.57
CA SER A 124 9.66 9.18 11.27
C SER A 124 9.15 10.29 12.20
N VAL A 125 7.98 10.14 12.82
CA VAL A 125 7.35 11.16 13.70
C VAL A 125 7.96 11.19 15.12
N ASN A 126 8.96 10.36 15.44
CA ASN A 126 9.63 10.37 16.75
C ASN A 126 8.67 10.11 17.94
N PHE A 127 7.78 9.12 17.82
CA PHE A 127 6.91 8.69 18.91
C PHE A 127 7.68 8.08 20.11
N SER A 128 6.95 7.65 21.14
CA SER A 128 7.51 7.03 22.35
C SER A 128 8.59 5.97 22.05
N LYS A 129 9.57 5.83 22.96
CA LYS A 129 10.67 4.85 22.83
C LYS A 129 10.15 3.42 22.65
N THR A 130 9.00 3.10 23.26
CA THR A 130 8.34 1.80 23.10
C THR A 130 7.82 1.60 21.68
N ALA A 131 7.14 2.58 21.12
CA ALA A 131 6.69 2.55 19.72
C ALA A 131 7.89 2.31 18.78
N GLN A 132 8.96 3.09 18.94
CA GLN A 132 10.16 2.95 18.09
C GLN A 132 10.79 1.56 18.11
N LYS A 133 10.64 0.79 19.21
CA LYS A 133 11.10 -0.60 19.29
C LYS A 133 10.12 -1.61 18.68
N VAL A 134 8.82 -1.38 18.82
CA VAL A 134 7.76 -2.33 18.39
C VAL A 134 7.48 -2.23 16.88
N PHE A 135 7.39 -1.02 16.33
CA PHE A 135 7.01 -0.82 14.91
C PHE A 135 7.97 -1.45 13.89
N PRO A 136 9.30 -1.51 14.09
CA PRO A 136 10.19 -2.23 13.20
C PRO A 136 9.88 -3.74 13.15
N ILE A 137 9.55 -4.33 14.30
CA ILE A 137 9.16 -5.75 14.41
C ILE A 137 7.84 -5.98 13.66
N VAL A 138 6.85 -5.11 13.89
CA VAL A 138 5.55 -5.16 13.20
C VAL A 138 5.73 -5.03 11.68
N ARG A 139 6.59 -4.11 11.22
CA ARG A 139 6.92 -3.95 9.80
C ARG A 139 7.47 -5.24 9.19
N TRP A 140 8.44 -5.89 9.84
CA TRP A 140 8.99 -7.16 9.37
C TRP A 140 7.96 -8.29 9.38
N ALA A 141 7.08 -8.35 10.40
CA ALA A 141 5.99 -9.30 10.45
C ALA A 141 5.01 -9.13 9.29
N ILE A 142 4.66 -7.89 8.91
CA ILE A 142 3.79 -7.59 7.76
C ILE A 142 4.44 -8.03 6.43
N ILE A 143 5.74 -7.75 6.26
CA ILE A 143 6.50 -8.19 5.08
C ILE A 143 6.50 -9.72 4.98
N PHE A 144 6.80 -10.39 6.09
CA PHE A 144 6.75 -11.86 6.16
C PHE A 144 5.36 -12.41 5.82
N LEU A 145 4.30 -11.81 6.38
CA LEU A 145 2.91 -12.19 6.10
C LEU A 145 2.57 -12.05 4.61
N THR A 146 3.10 -11.03 3.93
CA THR A 146 2.93 -10.81 2.50
C THR A 146 3.60 -11.91 1.67
N ILE A 147 4.83 -12.30 2.04
CA ILE A 147 5.54 -13.41 1.39
C ILE A 147 4.78 -14.72 1.58
N MET A 148 4.36 -15.03 2.82
CA MET A 148 3.56 -16.21 3.13
C MET A 148 2.24 -16.25 2.36
N HIS A 149 1.62 -15.08 2.15
CA HIS A 149 0.38 -14.98 1.38
C HIS A 149 0.56 -15.46 -0.07
N PHE A 150 1.61 -15.00 -0.75
CA PHE A 150 1.89 -15.41 -2.13
C PHE A 150 2.32 -16.87 -2.24
N VAL A 151 3.16 -17.35 -1.31
CA VAL A 151 3.52 -18.77 -1.25
C VAL A 151 2.27 -19.64 -1.07
N GLY A 152 1.39 -19.25 -0.15
CA GLY A 152 0.10 -19.91 0.07
C GLY A 152 -0.76 -19.94 -1.19
N TRP A 153 -0.86 -18.83 -1.93
CA TRP A 153 -1.62 -18.78 -3.20
C TRP A 153 -1.03 -19.68 -4.29
N ILE A 154 0.29 -19.70 -4.44
CA ILE A 154 0.95 -20.59 -5.42
C ILE A 154 0.61 -22.05 -5.11
N ILE A 155 0.68 -22.44 -3.82
CA ILE A 155 0.31 -23.78 -3.38
C ILE A 155 -1.18 -24.05 -3.62
N ALA A 156 -2.06 -23.11 -3.26
CA ALA A 156 -3.51 -23.24 -3.41
C ALA A 156 -3.93 -23.45 -4.88
N ILE A 157 -3.28 -22.75 -5.82
CA ILE A 157 -3.53 -22.88 -7.25
C ILE A 157 -2.99 -24.22 -7.77
N LYS A 158 -1.83 -24.67 -7.30
CA LYS A 158 -1.23 -25.95 -7.71
C LYS A 158 -2.03 -27.17 -7.25
N ILE A 159 -2.57 -27.13 -6.04
CA ILE A 159 -3.36 -28.23 -5.45
C ILE A 159 -4.84 -28.14 -5.83
N TRP A 160 -5.28 -27.00 -6.36
CA TRP A 160 -6.67 -26.70 -6.66
C TRP A 160 -7.55 -26.78 -5.39
N TRP A 161 -7.32 -25.84 -4.47
CA TRP A 161 -8.05 -25.79 -3.21
C TRP A 161 -9.56 -25.78 -3.38
N PRO A 162 -10.29 -26.53 -2.52
CA PRO A 162 -11.74 -26.44 -2.50
C PRO A 162 -12.15 -25.01 -2.16
N TYR A 163 -13.29 -24.58 -2.72
CA TYR A 163 -13.75 -23.19 -2.57
C TYR A 163 -13.89 -22.78 -1.10
N GLN A 164 -14.24 -23.71 -0.19
CA GLN A 164 -14.32 -23.42 1.24
C GLN A 164 -12.97 -23.02 1.83
N ALA A 165 -11.88 -23.72 1.46
CA ALA A 165 -10.54 -23.43 1.95
C ALA A 165 -10.04 -22.08 1.42
N THR A 166 -10.27 -21.81 0.12
CA THR A 166 -9.94 -20.53 -0.51
C THR A 166 -10.68 -19.36 0.16
N ASN A 167 -11.97 -19.54 0.43
CA ASN A 167 -12.79 -18.55 1.12
C ASN A 167 -12.35 -18.32 2.57
N ALA A 168 -12.07 -19.40 3.31
CA ALA A 168 -11.55 -19.31 4.68
C ALA A 168 -10.21 -18.56 4.72
N TRP A 169 -9.32 -18.82 3.76
CA TRP A 169 -8.05 -18.13 3.63
C TRP A 169 -8.21 -16.64 3.30
N ILE A 170 -9.06 -16.30 2.33
CA ILE A 170 -9.40 -14.90 2.01
C ILE A 170 -9.97 -14.19 3.23
N ALA A 171 -10.88 -14.85 3.96
CA ALA A 171 -11.50 -14.29 5.15
C ALA A 171 -10.50 -14.09 6.29
N SER A 172 -9.59 -15.04 6.54
CA SER A 172 -8.59 -14.92 7.59
C SER A 172 -7.61 -13.77 7.30
N TYR A 173 -7.17 -13.63 6.04
CA TYR A 173 -6.32 -12.52 5.62
C TYR A 173 -7.06 -11.18 5.66
N GLY A 174 -8.29 -11.11 5.17
CA GLY A 174 -9.11 -9.90 5.22
C GLY A 174 -9.40 -9.44 6.65
N PHE A 175 -9.72 -10.37 7.54
CA PHE A 175 -9.96 -10.08 8.94
C PHE A 175 -8.67 -9.63 9.65
N GLY A 176 -7.57 -10.37 9.49
CA GLY A 176 -6.29 -10.03 10.11
C GLY A 176 -5.74 -8.68 9.65
N THR A 177 -5.81 -8.39 8.35
CA THR A 177 -5.40 -7.09 7.80
C THR A 177 -6.27 -5.94 8.31
N SER A 178 -7.59 -6.14 8.37
CA SER A 178 -8.54 -5.15 8.90
C SER A 178 -8.27 -4.85 10.39
N LEU A 179 -8.02 -5.88 11.20
CA LEU A 179 -7.61 -5.71 12.60
C LEU A 179 -6.30 -4.95 12.70
N GLY A 180 -5.30 -5.29 11.88
CA GLY A 180 -4.02 -4.58 11.83
C GLY A 180 -4.20 -3.09 11.60
N PHE A 181 -5.06 -2.70 10.66
CA PHE A 181 -5.39 -1.29 10.42
C PHE A 181 -6.11 -0.62 11.58
N LEU A 182 -7.09 -1.29 12.19
CA LEU A 182 -7.81 -0.75 13.34
C LEU A 182 -6.83 -0.50 14.51
N PHE A 183 -5.97 -1.46 14.82
CA PHE A 183 -4.96 -1.31 15.86
C PHE A 183 -3.95 -0.21 15.53
N LEU A 184 -3.34 -0.23 14.35
CA LEU A 184 -2.34 0.77 13.95
C LEU A 184 -2.95 2.18 13.88
N GLY A 185 -4.15 2.30 13.33
CA GLY A 185 -4.91 3.55 13.30
C GLY A 185 -5.27 4.07 14.69
N PHE A 186 -5.71 3.18 15.60
CA PHE A 186 -5.97 3.53 16.99
C PHE A 186 -4.70 3.99 17.72
N PHE A 187 -3.58 3.29 17.53
CA PHE A 187 -2.29 3.68 18.12
C PHE A 187 -1.83 5.04 17.61
N ILE A 188 -1.89 5.30 16.30
CA ILE A 188 -1.59 6.62 15.73
C ILE A 188 -2.50 7.67 16.33
N TRP A 189 -3.80 7.43 16.38
CA TRP A 189 -4.76 8.40 16.92
C TRP A 189 -4.47 8.73 18.39
N ARG A 190 -4.15 7.71 19.20
CA ARG A 190 -3.83 7.89 20.62
C ARG A 190 -2.56 8.73 20.82
N GLU A 191 -1.48 8.36 20.14
CA GLU A 191 -0.20 9.08 20.23
C GLU A 191 -0.34 10.50 19.68
N TYR A 192 -1.04 10.65 18.56
CA TYR A 192 -1.32 11.96 17.97
C TYR A 192 -2.13 12.86 18.90
N LYS A 193 -3.19 12.34 19.54
CA LYS A 193 -3.98 13.08 20.52
C LYS A 193 -3.08 13.57 21.67
N SER A 194 -2.22 12.69 22.19
CA SER A 194 -1.28 13.02 23.27
C SER A 194 -0.28 14.12 22.89
N VAL A 195 0.28 14.09 21.68
CA VAL A 195 1.23 15.10 21.22
C VAL A 195 0.53 16.43 20.91
N SER A 196 -0.65 16.37 20.29
CA SER A 196 -1.43 17.55 19.91
C SER A 196 -1.91 18.38 21.10
N SER A 197 -2.19 17.73 22.25
CA SER A 197 -2.55 18.44 23.48
C SER A 197 -1.39 19.18 24.13
N ILE A 198 -0.14 18.82 23.81
CA ILE A 198 1.07 19.37 24.44
C ILE A 198 1.72 20.44 23.55
N ALA A 199 1.68 20.30 22.22
CA ALA A 199 2.41 21.14 21.27
C ALA A 199 1.60 22.31 20.66
N ALA A 200 0.49 22.73 21.27
CA ALA A 200 -0.51 23.62 20.68
C ALA A 200 -0.10 25.11 20.54
N HIS A 201 1.19 25.45 20.55
CA HIS A 201 1.67 26.83 20.43
C HIS A 201 2.60 26.97 19.21
N GLY A 202 2.00 27.28 18.04
CA GLY A 202 2.72 27.67 16.82
C GLY A 202 2.02 27.30 15.50
N ASP A 203 2.12 28.18 14.48
CA ASP A 203 1.51 27.98 13.15
C ASP A 203 1.94 26.69 12.45
N ASN A 204 3.17 26.22 12.71
CA ASN A 204 3.70 24.97 12.16
C ASN A 204 3.03 23.72 12.75
N ALA A 205 2.58 23.79 14.01
CA ALA A 205 1.82 22.72 14.65
C ALA A 205 0.41 22.64 14.04
N GLU A 206 -0.22 23.78 13.74
CA GLU A 206 -1.55 23.81 13.13
C GLU A 206 -1.55 23.26 11.70
N LYS A 207 -0.56 23.61 10.88
CA LYS A 207 -0.40 23.06 9.51
C LYS A 207 -0.24 21.54 9.54
N THR A 208 0.62 21.05 10.42
CA THR A 208 0.79 19.61 10.67
C THR A 208 -0.51 18.97 11.13
N TYR A 209 -1.26 19.65 12.02
CA TYR A 209 -2.53 19.16 12.52
C TYR A 209 -3.53 18.92 11.40
N ARG A 210 -3.69 19.91 10.51
CA ARG A 210 -4.59 19.81 9.35
C ARG A 210 -4.15 18.70 8.38
N LYS A 211 -2.84 18.53 8.14
CA LYS A 211 -2.31 17.45 7.29
C LYS A 211 -2.64 16.07 7.87
N VAL A 212 -2.32 15.82 9.14
CA VAL A 212 -2.59 14.52 9.78
C VAL A 212 -4.09 14.24 9.85
N LYS A 213 -4.92 15.22 10.25
CA LYS A 213 -6.38 15.08 10.26
C LYS A 213 -6.94 14.66 8.90
N LYS A 214 -6.42 15.24 7.80
CA LYS A 214 -6.81 14.87 6.44
C LYS A 214 -6.41 13.43 6.11
N VAL A 215 -5.18 13.03 6.42
CA VAL A 215 -4.68 11.67 6.20
C VAL A 215 -5.49 10.64 7.00
N THR A 216 -5.76 10.91 8.28
CA THR A 216 -6.56 10.02 9.14
C THR A 216 -8.02 9.90 8.67
N ARG A 217 -8.61 10.98 8.15
CA ARG A 217 -9.96 10.90 7.57
C ARG A 217 -9.95 10.04 6.30
N LEU A 218 -8.96 10.23 5.45
CA LEU A 218 -8.81 9.47 4.19
C LEU A 218 -8.58 7.98 4.47
N SER A 219 -7.77 7.67 5.49
CA SER A 219 -7.49 6.30 5.90
C SER A 219 -8.70 5.60 6.48
N ALA A 220 -9.55 6.32 7.24
CA ALA A 220 -10.79 5.77 7.77
C ALA A 220 -11.70 5.23 6.66
N TYR A 221 -11.77 5.91 5.50
CA TYR A 221 -12.52 5.41 4.34
C TYR A 221 -11.92 4.13 3.76
N VAL A 222 -10.59 4.03 3.66
CA VAL A 222 -9.92 2.81 3.18
C VAL A 222 -10.16 1.64 4.14
N VAL A 223 -10.11 1.88 5.45
CA VAL A 223 -10.40 0.85 6.47
C VAL A 223 -11.85 0.41 6.41
N ALA A 224 -12.80 1.35 6.29
CA ALA A 224 -14.22 1.03 6.13
C ALA A 224 -14.47 0.20 4.86
N ALA A 225 -13.83 0.56 3.74
CA ALA A 225 -13.92 -0.20 2.49
C ALA A 225 -13.32 -1.62 2.62
N ALA A 226 -12.21 -1.78 3.33
CA ALA A 226 -11.59 -3.08 3.57
C ALA A 226 -12.43 -3.97 4.49
N LEU A 227 -13.02 -3.40 5.55
CA LEU A 227 -13.96 -4.09 6.43
C LEU A 227 -15.20 -4.55 5.65
N LEU A 228 -15.75 -3.68 4.80
CA LEU A 228 -16.87 -4.01 3.92
C LEU A 228 -16.51 -5.15 2.96
N MET A 229 -15.36 -5.07 2.30
CA MET A 229 -14.85 -6.13 1.41
C MET A 229 -14.67 -7.45 2.14
N THR A 230 -14.12 -7.43 3.36
CA THR A 230 -13.93 -8.62 4.20
C THR A 230 -15.27 -9.22 4.63
N ALA A 231 -16.20 -8.40 5.12
CA ALA A 231 -17.52 -8.84 5.55
C ALA A 231 -18.32 -9.44 4.40
N VAL A 232 -18.29 -8.81 3.22
CA VAL A 232 -18.94 -9.34 2.02
C VAL A 232 -18.28 -10.63 1.55
N SER A 233 -16.95 -10.73 1.53
CA SER A 233 -16.25 -11.95 1.13
C SER A 233 -16.53 -13.12 2.08
N PHE A 234 -16.58 -12.84 3.39
CA PHE A 234 -16.94 -13.84 4.40
C PHE A 234 -18.40 -14.26 4.26
N GLY A 235 -19.34 -13.30 4.19
CA GLY A 235 -20.77 -13.60 4.06
C GLY A 235 -21.10 -14.33 2.76
N SER A 236 -20.47 -13.94 1.65
CA SER A 236 -20.65 -14.56 0.35
C SER A 236 -20.12 -15.99 0.28
N SER A 237 -19.26 -16.39 1.22
CA SER A 237 -18.77 -17.76 1.35
C SER A 237 -19.84 -18.74 1.85
N TYR A 238 -20.85 -18.25 2.57
CA TYR A 238 -21.91 -19.06 3.17
C TYR A 238 -23.28 -18.85 2.51
N ILE A 239 -23.48 -17.70 1.86
CA ILE A 239 -24.75 -17.36 1.22
C ILE A 239 -24.64 -17.61 -0.28
N MET A 240 -25.16 -18.76 -0.73
CA MET A 240 -25.32 -19.04 -2.15
C MET A 240 -26.66 -18.48 -2.68
N PRO A 241 -26.66 -17.83 -3.85
CA PRO A 241 -27.88 -17.34 -4.48
C PRO A 241 -28.77 -18.51 -4.88
N LYS A 242 -30.09 -18.38 -4.64
CA LYS A 242 -31.09 -19.42 -4.98
C LYS A 242 -31.71 -19.25 -6.36
N ASN A 243 -31.55 -18.08 -6.99
CA ASN A 243 -32.13 -17.74 -8.29
C ASN A 243 -31.16 -16.86 -9.08
N PHE A 244 -31.44 -16.67 -10.38
CA PHE A 244 -30.57 -15.89 -11.25
C PHE A 244 -30.42 -14.43 -10.80
N SER A 245 -31.53 -13.75 -10.50
CA SER A 245 -31.48 -12.34 -10.07
C SER A 245 -30.64 -12.16 -8.81
N GLY A 246 -30.74 -13.11 -7.88
CA GLY A 246 -29.89 -13.20 -6.70
C GLY A 246 -28.42 -13.46 -7.04
N MET A 247 -28.13 -14.30 -8.04
CA MET A 247 -26.75 -14.54 -8.50
C MET A 247 -26.13 -13.29 -9.10
N LEU A 248 -26.87 -12.58 -9.96
CA LEU A 248 -26.39 -11.32 -10.54
C LEU A 248 -26.18 -10.27 -9.45
N ALA A 249 -27.13 -10.10 -8.52
CA ALA A 249 -26.98 -9.20 -7.38
C ALA A 249 -25.78 -9.58 -6.50
N TRP A 250 -25.58 -10.87 -6.24
CA TRP A 250 -24.44 -11.39 -5.48
C TRP A 250 -23.11 -11.09 -6.17
N LEU A 251 -23.03 -11.21 -7.49
CA LEU A 251 -21.85 -10.84 -8.28
C LEU A 251 -21.57 -9.32 -8.20
N PHE A 252 -22.61 -8.49 -8.32
CA PHE A 252 -22.46 -7.04 -8.14
C PHE A 252 -21.99 -6.66 -6.74
N ILE A 253 -22.53 -7.31 -5.70
CA ILE A 253 -22.14 -7.05 -4.31
C ILE A 253 -20.68 -7.48 -4.09
N THR A 254 -20.33 -8.71 -4.45
CA THR A 254 -18.98 -9.23 -4.23
C THR A 254 -17.93 -8.44 -5.01
N ARG A 255 -18.13 -8.19 -6.32
CA ARG A 255 -17.18 -7.40 -7.13
C ARG A 255 -17.20 -5.91 -6.81
N GLY A 256 -18.38 -5.38 -6.48
CA GLY A 256 -18.56 -3.98 -6.09
C GLY A 256 -17.69 -3.60 -4.90
N THR A 257 -17.53 -4.50 -3.92
CA THR A 257 -16.64 -4.21 -2.79
C THR A 257 -15.17 -4.09 -3.17
N PHE A 258 -14.66 -4.90 -4.12
CA PHE A 258 -13.30 -4.74 -4.65
C PHE A 258 -13.13 -3.41 -5.40
N ILE A 259 -14.15 -2.99 -6.15
CA ILE A 259 -14.14 -1.69 -6.84
C ILE A 259 -14.13 -0.54 -5.84
N ILE A 260 -14.97 -0.58 -4.81
CA ILE A 260 -15.01 0.43 -3.74
C ILE A 260 -13.67 0.47 -3.00
N PHE A 261 -13.09 -0.69 -2.67
CA PHE A 261 -11.80 -0.80 -2.01
C PHE A 261 -10.66 -0.23 -2.88
N SER A 262 -10.58 -0.63 -4.15
CA SER A 262 -9.57 -0.15 -5.10
C SER A 262 -9.69 1.35 -5.34
N SER A 263 -10.92 1.87 -5.52
CA SER A 263 -11.20 3.30 -5.67
C SER A 263 -10.81 4.09 -4.42
N SER A 264 -11.16 3.60 -3.23
CA SER A 264 -10.81 4.25 -1.96
C SER A 264 -9.30 4.30 -1.76
N THR A 265 -8.61 3.22 -2.11
CA THR A 265 -7.15 3.11 -2.00
C THR A 265 -6.47 4.05 -3.00
N LEU A 266 -6.95 4.11 -4.24
CA LEU A 266 -6.47 5.08 -5.21
C LEU A 266 -6.72 6.52 -4.70
N ILE A 267 -7.89 6.84 -4.17
CA ILE A 267 -8.12 8.19 -3.62
C ILE A 267 -7.16 8.47 -2.45
N PHE A 268 -6.82 7.47 -1.64
CA PHE A 268 -5.86 7.60 -0.55
C PHE A 268 -4.43 7.86 -1.02
N LEU A 269 -3.97 7.15 -2.04
CA LEU A 269 -2.60 7.18 -2.54
C LEU A 269 -2.34 8.27 -3.59
N ILE A 270 -3.14 9.35 -3.62
CA ILE A 270 -2.95 10.45 -4.57
C ILE A 270 -1.57 11.08 -4.33
N PRO A 271 -0.68 11.12 -5.34
CA PRO A 271 0.60 11.80 -5.22
C PRO A 271 0.37 13.30 -4.96
N GLN A 272 0.97 13.84 -3.90
CA GLN A 272 1.01 15.29 -3.71
C GLN A 272 1.93 15.86 -4.78
N SER A 273 1.37 16.64 -5.72
CA SER A 273 2.17 17.26 -6.76
C SER A 273 3.14 18.25 -6.12
N LYS A 274 4.43 18.20 -6.51
CA LYS A 274 5.52 19.05 -6.01
C LYS A 274 5.34 20.57 -6.29
N LYS A 275 4.13 21.04 -6.59
CA LYS A 275 3.86 22.43 -7.01
C LYS A 275 3.84 23.47 -5.88
N MET A 276 4.21 23.13 -4.65
CA MET A 276 3.97 24.02 -3.50
C MET A 276 5.20 24.44 -2.67
N ASN A 277 6.45 24.23 -3.15
CA ASN A 277 7.64 24.63 -2.38
C ASN A 277 8.58 25.62 -3.12
N GLN A 278 8.10 26.37 -4.12
CA GLN A 278 8.92 27.40 -4.79
C GLN A 278 8.61 28.85 -4.38
N SER A 279 7.91 29.06 -3.28
CA SER A 279 7.57 30.41 -2.81
C SER A 279 7.45 30.52 -1.30
N THR A 280 8.60 30.55 -0.60
CA THR A 280 8.92 31.58 0.41
C THR A 280 10.30 31.32 1.02
N SER A 281 11.28 32.09 0.56
CA SER A 281 12.50 32.39 1.29
C SER A 281 12.17 33.29 2.47
N SER A 282 12.01 32.78 3.69
CA SER A 282 12.17 33.61 4.89
C SER A 282 12.55 32.84 6.15
N SER A 283 13.69 33.27 6.71
CA SER A 283 14.02 33.35 8.13
C SER A 283 14.23 32.06 8.94
N ASN A 284 15.53 31.75 9.06
CA ASN A 284 16.22 31.00 10.11
C ASN A 284 15.57 31.09 11.51
N LYS A 285 15.01 29.98 12.01
CA LYS A 285 15.11 29.48 13.41
C LYS A 285 14.12 28.35 13.78
N SER A 286 13.21 27.94 12.90
CA SER A 286 12.31 26.77 13.14
C SER A 286 12.77 25.46 12.45
N SER A 287 14.00 25.45 11.94
CA SER A 287 14.44 24.53 10.88
C SER A 287 14.54 23.07 11.30
N GLN A 288 14.97 22.68 12.51
CA GLN A 288 15.17 21.25 12.77
C GLN A 288 13.90 20.38 12.80
N TRP A 289 12.76 20.89 13.26
CA TRP A 289 11.49 20.13 13.25
C TRP A 289 10.76 20.29 11.91
N SER A 290 10.79 21.50 11.33
CA SER A 290 10.23 21.75 9.99
C SER A 290 10.99 20.99 8.91
N ASP A 291 12.31 20.84 9.01
CA ASP A 291 13.13 20.07 8.07
C ASP A 291 12.94 18.57 8.28
N LYS A 292 12.65 18.12 9.50
CA LYS A 292 12.29 16.71 9.76
C LYS A 292 10.88 16.37 9.27
N MET A 293 9.95 17.32 9.32
CA MET A 293 8.61 17.22 8.73
C MET A 293 8.60 17.42 7.21
N ASN A 294 9.46 18.28 6.67
CA ASN A 294 9.68 18.41 5.23
C ASN A 294 10.44 17.19 4.68
N LYS A 295 11.29 16.53 5.46
CA LYS A 295 11.80 15.18 5.15
C LYS A 295 10.71 14.10 5.18
N MET A 296 9.60 14.33 5.88
CA MET A 296 8.40 13.49 5.84
C MET A 296 7.42 13.88 4.73
N GLU A 297 7.59 15.02 4.05
CA GLU A 297 7.08 15.17 2.68
C GLU A 297 7.88 14.19 1.84
N PHE A 298 7.21 13.15 1.33
CA PHE A 298 7.72 12.11 0.45
C PHE A 298 9.07 12.47 -0.18
N HIS A 299 10.15 11.97 0.42
CA HIS A 299 11.53 12.39 0.21
C HIS A 299 11.82 12.89 -1.21
N SER A 300 11.97 14.22 -1.33
CA SER A 300 12.88 14.84 -2.30
C SER A 300 14.31 14.42 -1.96
N ASN A 301 15.02 13.92 -2.96
CA ASN A 301 16.41 13.49 -2.90
C ASN A 301 17.34 14.64 -2.53
N ASP A 302 18.30 14.37 -1.64
CA ASP A 302 19.73 14.54 -1.91
C ASP A 302 20.54 13.77 -0.86
N ALA A 303 21.14 12.68 -1.30
CA ALA A 303 22.24 12.03 -0.61
C ALA A 303 23.23 11.57 -1.69
N SER A 304 24.12 12.48 -2.06
CA SER A 304 25.40 12.14 -2.67
C SER A 304 26.49 12.95 -1.97
N ALA A 305 27.45 12.19 -1.44
CA ALA A 305 28.81 12.58 -1.08
C ALA A 305 29.01 13.67 -0.01
N ALA A 306 29.41 13.25 1.19
CA ALA A 306 30.66 13.68 1.85
C ALA A 306 30.73 13.14 3.29
N ALA A 307 31.54 12.10 3.53
CA ALA A 307 32.20 11.84 4.81
C ALA A 307 33.27 10.75 4.62
N ASN A 308 34.32 11.06 3.87
CA ASN A 308 35.67 10.58 4.20
C ASN A 308 36.30 11.72 4.99
N HIS A 309 36.37 11.59 6.31
CA HIS A 309 37.35 12.28 7.16
C HIS A 309 37.34 11.63 8.56
N ASP A 310 38.52 11.14 8.94
CA ASP A 310 39.09 10.97 10.28
C ASP A 310 38.42 10.04 11.30
N LEU A 311 38.93 8.81 11.28
CA LEU A 311 39.26 8.07 12.51
C LEU A 311 40.59 8.61 13.04
N GLU A 312 40.53 9.51 14.03
CA GLU A 312 41.61 9.68 15.01
C GLU A 312 41.07 9.22 16.37
N GLU A 313 41.52 8.03 16.77
CA GLU A 313 41.24 7.40 18.04
C GLU A 313 42.25 7.93 19.07
N SER A 314 41.85 8.88 19.90
CA SER A 314 42.61 9.29 21.08
C SER A 314 42.18 8.45 22.30
N VAL A 315 42.98 7.45 22.67
CA VAL A 315 42.94 6.87 24.03
C VAL A 315 44.37 6.62 24.53
N GLY A 316 44.75 7.38 25.55
CA GLY A 316 45.68 6.96 26.59
C GLY A 316 47.14 7.37 26.43
N GLN A 317 47.58 8.38 27.18
CA GLN A 317 48.39 8.16 28.39
C GLN A 317 48.79 9.48 29.05
N THR A 318 48.56 9.52 30.36
CA THR A 318 49.07 10.50 31.31
C THR A 318 50.57 10.26 31.53
N GLN A 319 51.41 11.26 31.26
CA GLN A 319 52.65 11.45 32.03
C GLN A 319 53.16 12.91 31.99
N GLN A 320 53.81 13.25 33.09
CA GLN A 320 54.12 14.55 33.70
C GLN A 320 55.27 15.34 33.01
N PRO A 321 55.74 16.49 33.56
CA PRO A 321 56.00 17.72 32.83
C PRO A 321 57.48 17.93 32.46
N THR A 322 57.77 18.79 31.48
CA THR A 322 59.08 19.46 31.42
C THR A 322 58.99 20.88 30.86
N ASN A 323 59.60 21.80 31.58
CA ASN A 323 59.90 23.19 31.21
C ASN A 323 60.67 23.30 29.88
N LYS A 324 60.43 24.36 29.10
CA LYS A 324 61.39 25.45 28.78
C LYS A 324 61.09 26.17 27.44
N ILE A 325 61.10 27.50 27.56
CA ILE A 325 61.82 28.51 26.72
C ILE A 325 61.29 28.82 25.30
N VAL A 326 60.75 30.04 25.20
CA VAL A 326 61.06 31.15 24.27
C VAL A 326 61.79 30.82 22.96
N GLY A 327 61.20 31.24 21.85
CA GLY A 327 61.90 31.36 20.57
C GLY A 327 61.11 32.21 19.57
N ILE A 328 61.34 33.52 19.60
CA ILE A 328 61.07 34.45 18.51
C ILE A 328 61.98 34.08 17.34
N SER A 329 61.46 34.00 16.11
CA SER A 329 62.15 34.56 14.94
C SER A 329 61.29 34.53 13.67
N ALA A 330 61.38 35.65 12.97
CA ALA A 330 60.90 35.89 11.62
C ALA A 330 61.89 35.33 10.57
N ASN A 331 61.35 35.02 9.39
CA ASN A 331 61.97 35.07 8.05
C ASN A 331 60.80 34.76 7.09
N GLN A 332 60.28 35.66 6.27
CA GLN A 332 60.91 36.32 5.12
C GLN A 332 61.65 35.31 4.24
N ASP A 333 61.01 34.84 3.16
CA ASP A 333 61.56 35.02 1.82
C ASP A 333 60.59 34.66 0.68
N ASN A 334 60.77 35.42 -0.40
CA ASN A 334 60.16 35.35 -1.71
C ASN A 334 60.34 33.97 -2.38
N ASN A 335 59.39 33.57 -3.24
CA ASN A 335 59.79 33.36 -4.64
C ASN A 335 58.61 33.32 -5.64
N THR A 336 58.86 34.05 -6.72
CA THR A 336 58.18 34.10 -8.02
C THR A 336 58.42 32.85 -8.88
N GLY A 337 57.50 32.59 -9.82
CA GLY A 337 57.72 31.74 -11.00
C GLY A 337 56.41 31.03 -11.40
N SER A 338 55.61 31.56 -12.34
CA SER A 338 55.74 31.51 -13.81
C SER A 338 55.56 30.13 -14.44
N SER A 339 54.64 30.11 -15.41
CA SER A 339 54.61 29.28 -16.62
C SER A 339 53.71 28.03 -16.66
N GLN A 340 52.68 28.17 -17.51
CA GLN A 340 52.27 27.27 -18.61
C GLN A 340 52.14 25.77 -18.31
N VAL A 341 50.95 25.18 -18.53
CA VAL A 341 50.37 24.79 -19.83
C VAL A 341 48.86 24.90 -19.75
#